data_AF-A0A8H4UMB6-F1
#
_entry.id   AF-A0A8H4UMB6-F1
#
_cell.length_a   1.000
_cell.length_b   1.000
_cell.length_c   1.000
_cell.angle_alpha   90.00
_cell.angle_beta   90.00
_cell.angle_gamma   90.00
#
_symmetry.space_group_name_H-M   'P 1'
#
loop_
_entity.id
_entity.type
_entity.pdbx_description
1 polymer ?
#
loop_
_entity_poly.entity_id
_entity_poly.type
_entity_poly.pdbx_seq_one_letter_code
_entity_poly.pdbx_strand_id
1 'polypeptide(L)'
;MESGFIANDIDLAIQSGWWKQANQVPPVLQGRKDIYFESEESTSTNGGQKTTVTREIFILYLDYSQTFLTIRYDPYDPSDVELEQRHELPPRPLRQDQMEEFYERFGRHISEAVASKKDSVVVDGTPQGLVLELLRPFRDALPPVGTRAYGALVYSNMANASTQQNDMIRPGDILTIRNARFQGKHGPMHAKYSVEVGKPDHVAIVSEWDGTKKKVRAWEQGRESKKVKVESFKLDDLRSGEVKVWRVMPRSWVGWSSQS
;
A
#
# COMPACT_ATOMS: atom_id res chain seq x y z
N MET A 1 1.78 -5.72 -27.74
CA MET A 1 0.73 -5.13 -26.89
C MET A 1 1.32 -5.10 -25.50
N GLU A 2 1.75 -3.94 -25.03
CA GLU A 2 2.07 -3.79 -23.61
C GLU A 2 0.80 -4.15 -22.83
N SER A 3 0.92 -5.05 -21.87
CA SER A 3 -0.14 -5.42 -20.94
C SER A 3 -0.77 -4.14 -20.37
N GLY A 4 -2.08 -4.07 -20.23
CA GLY A 4 -2.79 -2.93 -19.64
C GLY A 4 -2.55 -2.74 -18.12
N PHE A 5 -1.46 -3.28 -17.59
CA PHE A 5 -1.07 -3.36 -16.19
C PHE A 5 0.46 -3.41 -16.04
N ILE A 6 0.97 -3.13 -14.84
CA ILE A 6 2.41 -2.93 -14.59
C ILE A 6 3.22 -4.22 -14.68
N ALA A 7 2.72 -5.34 -14.14
CA ALA A 7 3.45 -6.60 -14.18
C ALA A 7 3.74 -7.06 -15.62
N ASN A 8 4.99 -7.40 -15.88
CA ASN A 8 5.50 -7.84 -17.17
C ASN A 8 6.80 -8.64 -16.96
N ASP A 9 7.26 -9.30 -18.01
CA ASP A 9 8.53 -10.04 -17.99
C ASP A 9 9.68 -9.10 -17.58
N ILE A 10 10.46 -9.51 -16.59
CA ILE A 10 11.61 -8.75 -16.11
C ILE A 10 12.92 -9.49 -16.41
N ASP A 11 14.02 -8.74 -16.48
CA ASP A 11 15.34 -9.37 -16.51
C ASP A 11 15.65 -9.99 -15.15
N LEU A 12 15.67 -11.32 -15.12
CA LEU A 12 15.96 -12.11 -13.92
C LEU A 12 17.46 -12.09 -13.57
N ALA A 13 18.35 -11.69 -14.48
CA ALA A 13 19.80 -11.61 -14.26
C ALA A 13 20.38 -12.81 -13.49
N ILE A 14 20.04 -14.04 -13.93
CA ILE A 14 20.33 -15.31 -13.23
C ILE A 14 21.81 -15.42 -12.82
N GLN A 15 22.71 -14.92 -13.68
CA GLN A 15 24.17 -14.92 -13.49
C GLN A 15 24.64 -14.10 -12.28
N SER A 16 23.84 -13.14 -11.79
CA SER A 16 24.19 -12.37 -10.59
C SER A 16 24.07 -13.18 -9.29
N GLY A 17 23.38 -14.32 -9.31
CA GLY A 17 23.22 -15.18 -8.14
C GLY A 17 22.37 -14.58 -7.01
N TRP A 18 21.61 -13.51 -7.27
CA TRP A 18 20.76 -12.83 -6.28
C TRP A 18 19.80 -13.79 -5.58
N TRP A 19 19.32 -14.80 -6.31
CA TRP A 19 18.36 -15.82 -5.86
C TRP A 19 18.91 -16.77 -4.79
N LYS A 20 20.21 -16.71 -4.47
CA LYS A 20 20.81 -17.49 -3.37
C LYS A 20 20.56 -16.88 -2.00
N GLN A 21 20.29 -15.57 -1.93
CA GLN A 21 20.14 -14.84 -0.66
C GLN A 21 18.67 -14.67 -0.31
N ALA A 22 18.29 -14.95 0.93
CA ALA A 22 16.91 -14.75 1.39
C ALA A 22 16.48 -13.28 1.26
N ASN A 23 15.18 -13.05 1.06
CA ASN A 23 14.58 -11.70 0.95
C ASN A 23 15.23 -10.79 -0.11
N GLN A 24 15.73 -11.38 -1.21
CA GLN A 24 16.23 -10.65 -2.37
C GLN A 24 15.25 -10.75 -3.54
N VAL A 25 15.34 -9.78 -4.44
CA VAL A 25 14.63 -9.74 -5.73
C VAL A 25 15.66 -9.56 -6.86
N PRO A 26 15.29 -9.81 -8.13
CA PRO A 26 16.16 -9.52 -9.27
C PRO A 26 16.72 -8.09 -9.23
N PRO A 27 17.96 -7.85 -9.69
CA PRO A 27 18.60 -6.54 -9.67
C PRO A 27 17.74 -5.39 -10.22
N VAL A 28 16.93 -5.64 -11.25
CA VAL A 28 16.03 -4.64 -11.85
C VAL A 28 14.93 -4.13 -10.89
N LEU A 29 14.64 -4.88 -9.82
CA LEU A 29 13.67 -4.51 -8.79
C LEU A 29 14.31 -4.01 -7.49
N GLN A 30 15.63 -4.15 -7.33
CA GLN A 30 16.31 -3.74 -6.10
C GLN A 30 16.24 -2.21 -5.92
N GLY A 31 15.91 -1.77 -4.71
CA GLY A 31 15.79 -0.34 -4.37
C GLY A 31 14.50 0.35 -4.87
N ARG A 32 13.64 -0.36 -5.61
CA ARG A 32 12.31 0.16 -5.98
C ARG A 32 11.46 0.40 -4.73
N LYS A 33 10.82 1.57 -4.67
CA LYS A 33 9.94 2.00 -3.57
C LYS A 33 8.46 1.92 -3.91
N ASP A 34 8.14 1.35 -5.05
CA ASP A 34 6.81 1.27 -5.66
C ASP A 34 6.37 -0.19 -5.87
N ILE A 35 7.02 -1.11 -5.17
CA ILE A 35 6.65 -2.52 -5.11
C ILE A 35 6.60 -2.96 -3.65
N TYR A 36 5.84 -4.02 -3.39
CA TYR A 36 5.96 -4.85 -2.20
C TYR A 36 6.40 -6.24 -2.64
N PHE A 37 7.22 -6.91 -1.83
CA PHE A 37 7.52 -8.32 -2.07
C PHE A 37 7.64 -9.11 -0.78
N GLU A 38 7.36 -10.39 -0.88
CA GLU A 38 7.62 -11.40 0.14
C GLU A 38 8.10 -12.68 -0.55
N SER A 39 8.76 -13.56 0.21
CA SER A 39 9.26 -14.82 -0.32
C SER A 39 8.97 -15.98 0.62
N GLU A 40 8.60 -17.11 0.03
CA GLU A 40 8.46 -18.40 0.71
C GLU A 40 9.57 -19.33 0.22
N GLU A 41 10.11 -20.17 1.11
CA GLU A 41 11.16 -21.12 0.78
C GLU A 41 10.82 -22.49 1.36
N SER A 42 11.00 -23.53 0.56
CA SER A 42 10.88 -24.91 0.96
C SER A 42 12.09 -25.71 0.47
N THR A 43 12.48 -26.73 1.22
CA THR A 43 13.56 -27.65 0.85
C THR A 43 13.02 -29.07 0.83
N SER A 44 13.24 -29.79 -0.26
CA SER A 44 12.95 -31.21 -0.37
C SER A 44 14.23 -32.01 -0.60
N THR A 45 14.29 -33.20 -0.01
CA THR A 45 15.40 -34.13 -0.20
C THR A 45 14.86 -35.49 -0.61
N ASN A 46 15.15 -35.91 -1.84
CA ASN A 46 14.75 -37.21 -2.34
C ASN A 46 15.79 -38.26 -1.94
N GLY A 47 15.50 -39.01 -0.86
CA GLY A 47 16.26 -40.21 -0.48
C GLY A 47 17.77 -40.02 -0.25
N GLY A 48 18.21 -38.79 0.02
CA GLY A 48 19.62 -38.44 0.21
C GLY A 48 20.43 -38.20 -1.07
N GLN A 49 19.82 -38.22 -2.27
CA GLN A 49 20.54 -38.08 -3.55
C GLN A 49 20.42 -36.72 -4.24
N LYS A 50 19.28 -36.03 -4.11
CA LYS A 50 19.08 -34.68 -4.66
C LYS A 50 18.34 -33.83 -3.65
N THR A 51 18.93 -32.69 -3.29
CA THR A 51 18.29 -31.67 -2.46
C THR A 51 17.85 -30.55 -3.38
N THR A 52 16.58 -30.14 -3.29
CA THR A 52 16.05 -29.05 -4.10
C THR A 52 15.46 -27.99 -3.19
N VAL A 53 16.01 -26.79 -3.27
CA VAL A 53 15.43 -25.59 -2.66
C VAL A 53 14.47 -24.99 -3.67
N THR A 54 13.21 -24.86 -3.29
CA THR A 54 12.19 -24.13 -4.05
C THR A 54 11.90 -22.83 -3.33
N ARG A 55 12.10 -21.70 -4.01
CA ARG A 55 11.76 -20.38 -3.50
C ARG A 55 10.71 -19.74 -4.39
N GLU A 56 9.68 -19.20 -3.78
CA GLU A 56 8.63 -18.45 -4.45
C GLU A 56 8.69 -17.00 -3.97
N ILE A 57 8.68 -16.06 -4.90
CA ILE A 57 8.73 -14.63 -4.61
C ILE A 57 7.50 -13.98 -5.22
N PHE A 58 6.74 -13.32 -4.37
CA PHE A 58 5.50 -12.65 -4.70
C PHE A 58 5.78 -11.16 -4.78
N ILE A 59 5.70 -10.57 -5.97
CA ILE A 59 5.91 -9.14 -6.19
C ILE A 59 4.57 -8.50 -6.53
N LEU A 60 4.20 -7.48 -5.77
CA LEU A 60 2.97 -6.72 -5.92
C LEU A 60 3.29 -5.29 -6.35
N TYR A 61 2.69 -4.84 -7.45
CA TYR A 61 2.87 -3.49 -8.00
C TYR A 61 1.75 -2.53 -7.55
N LEU A 62 1.93 -1.23 -7.79
CA LEU A 62 0.99 -0.18 -7.35
C LEU A 62 -0.44 -0.30 -7.91
N ASP A 63 -0.60 -0.96 -9.06
CA ASP A 63 -1.90 -1.26 -9.66
C ASP A 63 -2.46 -2.61 -9.18
N TYR A 64 -1.79 -3.26 -8.23
CA TYR A 64 -2.09 -4.60 -7.72
C TYR A 64 -1.95 -5.74 -8.72
N SER A 65 -1.36 -5.50 -9.89
CA SER A 65 -0.83 -6.58 -10.71
C SER A 65 0.35 -7.25 -10.01
N GLN A 66 0.65 -8.49 -10.41
CA GLN A 66 1.59 -9.33 -9.68
C GLN A 66 2.58 -10.01 -10.61
N THR A 67 3.82 -10.16 -10.13
CA THR A 67 4.82 -11.06 -10.69
C THR A 67 5.17 -12.11 -9.64
N PHE A 68 5.03 -13.38 -10.01
CA PHE A 68 5.45 -14.53 -9.23
C PHE A 68 6.74 -15.04 -9.84
N LEU A 69 7.78 -15.19 -9.03
CA LEU A 69 9.02 -15.85 -9.43
C LEU A 69 9.13 -17.17 -8.70
N THR A 70 9.31 -18.26 -9.43
CA THR A 70 9.58 -19.58 -8.86
C THR A 70 11.01 -19.96 -9.21
N ILE A 71 11.84 -20.11 -8.19
CA ILE A 71 13.24 -20.52 -8.31
C ILE A 71 13.37 -21.94 -7.77
N ARG A 72 14.01 -22.82 -8.53
CA ARG A 72 14.37 -24.17 -8.10
C ARG A 72 15.86 -24.39 -8.35
N TYR A 73 16.59 -24.80 -7.31
CA TYR A 73 18.02 -25.09 -7.45
C TYR A 73 18.49 -26.17 -6.47
N ASP A 74 19.58 -26.84 -6.84
CA ASP A 74 20.34 -27.66 -5.91
C ASP A 74 21.35 -26.77 -5.14
N PRO A 75 21.30 -26.71 -3.80
CA PRO A 75 22.24 -25.90 -3.02
C PRO A 75 23.69 -26.36 -3.14
N TYR A 76 23.93 -27.61 -3.56
CA TYR A 76 25.25 -28.19 -3.78
C TYR A 76 25.73 -28.10 -5.25
N ASP A 77 24.81 -27.96 -6.19
CA ASP A 77 25.09 -27.61 -7.59
C ASP A 77 24.22 -26.44 -8.07
N PRO A 78 24.58 -25.19 -7.71
CA PRO A 78 23.77 -24.03 -8.06
C PRO A 78 23.85 -23.64 -9.54
N SER A 79 24.54 -24.42 -10.38
CA SER A 79 24.62 -24.17 -11.82
C SER A 79 23.37 -24.66 -12.57
N ASP A 80 22.65 -25.65 -12.01
CA ASP A 80 21.37 -26.19 -12.48
C ASP A 80 20.20 -25.44 -11.83
N VAL A 81 20.15 -24.12 -12.03
CA VAL A 81 19.07 -23.27 -11.50
C VAL A 81 17.99 -23.05 -12.55
N GLU A 82 16.74 -23.29 -12.16
CA GLU A 82 15.55 -22.99 -12.95
C GLU A 82 14.84 -21.77 -12.34
N LEU A 83 14.52 -20.79 -13.17
CA LEU A 83 13.68 -19.66 -12.79
C LEU A 83 12.51 -19.52 -13.76
N GLU A 84 11.32 -19.46 -13.21
CA GLU A 84 10.07 -19.22 -13.93
C GLU A 84 9.48 -17.89 -13.45
N GLN A 85 8.89 -17.13 -14.36
CA GLN A 85 8.09 -15.97 -14.01
C GLN A 85 6.66 -16.10 -14.55
N ARG A 86 5.71 -15.67 -13.76
CA ARG A 86 4.28 -15.66 -14.09
C ARG A 86 3.68 -14.34 -13.66
N HIS A 87 2.75 -13.81 -14.44
CA HIS A 87 2.09 -12.55 -14.13
C HIS A 87 0.59 -12.75 -13.92
N GLU A 88 0.04 -12.03 -12.94
CA GLU A 88 -1.39 -11.90 -12.75
C GLU A 88 -1.84 -10.46 -12.96
N LEU A 89 -3.01 -10.33 -13.57
CA LEU A 89 -3.72 -9.07 -13.72
C LEU A 89 -4.09 -8.50 -12.34
N PRO A 90 -4.30 -7.17 -12.23
CA PRO A 90 -4.92 -6.58 -11.06
C PRO A 90 -6.24 -7.29 -10.66
N PRO A 91 -6.58 -7.32 -9.35
CA PRO A 91 -7.89 -7.79 -8.91
C PRO A 91 -9.02 -7.05 -9.61
N ARG A 92 -10.13 -7.76 -9.84
CA ARG A 92 -11.32 -7.14 -10.41
C ARG A 92 -11.86 -6.05 -9.46
N PRO A 93 -12.49 -5.00 -10.01
CA PRO A 93 -13.19 -4.00 -9.18
C PRO A 93 -14.17 -4.67 -8.22
N LEU A 94 -14.15 -4.22 -6.98
CA LEU A 94 -15.01 -4.74 -5.93
C LEU A 94 -16.40 -4.14 -6.03
N ARG A 95 -17.41 -4.93 -5.65
CA ARG A 95 -18.75 -4.41 -5.42
C ARG A 95 -18.83 -3.67 -4.08
N GLN A 96 -19.87 -2.86 -3.90
CA GLN A 96 -20.06 -2.08 -2.69
C GLN A 96 -20.22 -2.95 -1.42
N ASP A 97 -20.90 -4.09 -1.50
CA ASP A 97 -21.05 -5.04 -0.39
C ASP A 97 -19.69 -5.59 0.07
N GLN A 98 -18.79 -5.89 -0.87
CA GLN A 98 -17.43 -6.35 -0.56
C GLN A 98 -16.60 -5.22 0.06
N MET A 99 -16.72 -4.00 -0.47
CA MET A 99 -16.06 -2.82 0.10
C MET A 99 -16.52 -2.54 1.53
N GLU A 100 -17.79 -2.77 1.84
CA GLU A 100 -18.35 -2.64 3.19
C GLU A 100 -17.88 -3.76 4.12
N GLU A 101 -17.85 -5.01 3.66
CA GLU A 101 -17.32 -6.15 4.42
C GLU A 101 -15.87 -5.90 4.89
N PHE A 102 -14.99 -5.47 3.98
CA PHE A 102 -13.60 -5.21 4.32
C PHE A 102 -13.41 -3.96 5.19
N TYR A 103 -14.33 -3.00 5.08
CA TYR A 103 -14.38 -1.88 6.02
C TYR A 103 -14.69 -2.36 7.44
N GLU A 104 -15.69 -3.23 7.61
CA GLU A 104 -16.04 -3.78 8.93
C GLU A 104 -14.91 -4.63 9.54
N ARG A 105 -14.18 -5.36 8.68
CA ARG A 105 -13.05 -6.21 9.08
C ARG A 105 -11.83 -5.39 9.54
N PHE A 106 -11.50 -4.31 8.84
CA PHE A 106 -10.26 -3.54 9.10
C PHE A 106 -10.53 -2.09 9.51
N GLY A 107 -11.22 -1.33 8.66
CA GLY A 107 -11.41 0.12 8.80
C GLY A 107 -12.02 0.52 10.14
N ARG A 108 -13.11 -0.14 10.56
CA ARG A 108 -13.76 0.16 11.84
C ARG A 108 -12.80 0.04 13.02
N HIS A 109 -12.06 -1.06 13.10
CA HIS A 109 -11.08 -1.31 14.16
C HIS A 109 -9.89 -0.33 14.09
N ILE A 110 -9.41 0.02 12.90
CA ILE A 110 -8.36 1.03 12.72
C ILE A 110 -8.83 2.40 13.24
N SER A 111 -10.09 2.77 12.98
CA SER A 111 -10.66 4.05 13.42
C SER A 111 -10.74 4.17 14.95
N GLU A 112 -11.10 3.08 15.63
CA GLU A 112 -11.13 3.00 17.10
C GLU A 112 -9.71 3.06 17.68
N ALA A 113 -8.79 2.28 17.09
CA ALA A 113 -7.42 2.17 17.56
C ALA A 113 -6.66 3.50 17.44
N VAL A 114 -6.78 4.21 16.31
CA VAL A 114 -6.05 5.47 16.10
C VAL A 114 -6.52 6.58 17.04
N ALA A 115 -7.81 6.60 17.40
CA ALA A 115 -8.34 7.60 18.33
C ALA A 115 -7.67 7.51 19.71
N SER A 116 -7.32 6.29 20.15
CA SER A 116 -6.58 6.06 21.41
C SER A 116 -5.13 6.57 21.38
N LYS A 117 -4.59 6.88 20.20
CA LYS A 117 -3.20 7.35 20.02
C LYS A 117 -3.08 8.87 20.06
N LYS A 118 -4.18 9.62 20.20
CA LYS A 118 -4.18 11.08 20.24
C LYS A 118 -3.11 11.62 21.21
N ASP A 119 -2.39 12.65 20.77
CA ASP A 119 -1.35 13.35 21.53
C ASP A 119 -0.13 12.49 21.93
N SER A 120 -0.04 11.25 21.43
CA SER A 120 1.10 10.35 21.58
C SER A 120 1.98 10.33 20.32
N VAL A 121 3.22 9.86 20.45
CA VAL A 121 4.10 9.56 19.31
C VAL A 121 4.05 8.06 19.07
N VAL A 122 3.64 7.64 17.87
CA VAL A 122 3.54 6.22 17.51
C VAL A 122 4.80 5.80 16.76
N VAL A 123 5.45 4.74 17.24
CA VAL A 123 6.72 4.19 16.70
C VAL A 123 7.79 5.29 16.60
N ASP A 124 8.24 5.63 15.39
CA ASP A 124 9.28 6.61 15.11
C ASP A 124 8.72 8.04 14.89
N GLY A 125 7.40 8.18 14.97
CA GLY A 125 6.67 9.42 14.72
C GLY A 125 6.51 9.76 13.24
N THR A 126 6.81 8.83 12.33
CA THR A 126 6.60 9.03 10.88
C THR A 126 5.14 8.82 10.48
N PRO A 127 4.67 9.47 9.40
CA PRO A 127 3.31 9.23 8.89
C PRO A 127 3.05 7.74 8.59
N GLN A 128 4.02 7.08 7.95
CA GLN A 128 3.94 5.67 7.57
C GLN A 128 3.98 4.75 8.78
N GLY A 129 4.80 5.06 9.79
CA GLY A 129 4.87 4.30 11.04
C GLY A 129 3.54 4.21 11.78
N LEU A 130 2.70 5.26 11.69
CA LEU A 130 1.34 5.22 12.26
C LEU A 130 0.48 4.15 11.57
N VAL A 131 0.45 4.15 10.23
CA VAL A 131 -0.36 3.19 9.46
C VAL A 131 0.14 1.76 9.69
N LEU A 132 1.46 1.54 9.64
CA LEU A 132 2.04 0.21 9.84
C LEU A 132 1.74 -0.34 11.24
N GLU A 133 1.83 0.48 12.29
CA GLU A 133 1.49 0.05 13.64
C GLU A 133 0.00 -0.30 13.79
N LEU A 134 -0.89 0.44 13.13
CA LEU A 134 -2.34 0.16 13.16
C LEU A 134 -2.72 -1.09 12.35
N LEU A 135 -1.94 -1.43 11.31
CA LEU A 135 -2.15 -2.65 10.52
C LEU A 135 -1.57 -3.90 11.20
N ARG A 136 -0.59 -3.75 12.09
CA ARG A 136 0.14 -4.84 12.73
C ARG A 136 -0.74 -5.94 13.37
N PRO A 137 -1.90 -5.66 14.00
CA PRO A 137 -2.76 -6.70 14.56
C PRO A 137 -3.42 -7.61 13.50
N PHE A 138 -3.50 -7.16 12.24
CA PHE A 138 -4.21 -7.85 11.15
C PHE A 138 -3.21 -8.60 10.26
N ARG A 139 -2.89 -9.86 10.62
CA ARG A 139 -1.96 -10.71 9.85
C ARG A 139 -2.42 -11.01 8.42
N ASP A 140 -3.72 -10.91 8.21
CA ASP A 140 -4.43 -11.13 6.97
C ASP A 140 -4.61 -9.85 6.15
N ALA A 141 -4.25 -8.68 6.68
CA ALA A 141 -4.29 -7.44 5.91
C ALA A 141 -3.16 -7.41 4.87
N LEU A 142 -3.50 -6.93 3.67
CA LEU A 142 -2.53 -6.71 2.61
C LEU A 142 -1.63 -5.53 3.00
N PRO A 143 -0.30 -5.70 2.97
CA PRO A 143 0.62 -4.63 3.32
C PRO A 143 0.59 -3.50 2.26
N PRO A 144 0.99 -2.27 2.64
CA PRO A 144 1.12 -1.18 1.68
C PRO A 144 2.10 -1.51 0.56
N VAL A 145 1.79 -1.09 -0.66
CA VAL A 145 2.74 -1.12 -1.78
C VAL A 145 3.51 0.18 -1.79
N GLY A 146 4.73 0.14 -1.25
CA GLY A 146 5.55 1.31 -1.06
C GLY A 146 4.90 2.35 -0.14
N THR A 147 5.01 3.62 -0.52
CA THR A 147 4.38 4.75 0.19
C THR A 147 3.11 5.27 -0.48
N ARG A 148 2.61 4.56 -1.50
CA ARG A 148 1.65 5.13 -2.47
C ARG A 148 0.32 4.41 -2.54
N ALA A 149 0.24 3.12 -2.23
CA ALA A 149 -1.00 2.36 -2.30
C ALA A 149 -1.22 1.55 -1.01
N TYR A 150 -2.46 1.59 -0.50
CA TYR A 150 -2.85 1.06 0.81
C TYR A 150 -4.11 0.18 0.77
N GLY A 151 -4.53 -0.25 -0.42
CA GLY A 151 -5.58 -1.23 -0.68
C GLY A 151 -6.49 -0.82 -1.85
N ALA A 152 -7.78 -1.12 -1.78
CA ALA A 152 -8.72 -0.79 -2.85
C ALA A 152 -9.02 0.71 -2.88
N LEU A 153 -9.00 1.32 -4.07
CA LEU A 153 -9.24 2.75 -4.24
C LEU A 153 -10.71 3.09 -3.93
N VAL A 154 -10.93 3.92 -2.91
CA VAL A 154 -12.25 4.45 -2.53
C VAL A 154 -12.51 5.79 -3.23
N TYR A 155 -11.50 6.66 -3.24
CA TYR A 155 -11.57 7.99 -3.84
C TYR A 155 -10.21 8.39 -4.42
N SER A 156 -10.21 9.10 -5.55
CA SER A 156 -9.04 9.75 -6.11
C SER A 156 -9.38 11.15 -6.60
N ASN A 157 -8.48 12.09 -6.37
CA ASN A 157 -8.55 13.44 -6.88
C ASN A 157 -7.17 13.90 -7.33
N MET A 158 -7.07 14.25 -8.61
CA MET A 158 -5.88 14.85 -9.21
C MET A 158 -6.17 16.31 -9.53
N ALA A 159 -5.75 17.20 -8.62
CA ALA A 159 -5.89 18.66 -8.74
C ALA A 159 -7.29 19.17 -9.14
N ASN A 160 -8.36 18.45 -8.79
CA ASN A 160 -9.74 18.65 -9.26
C ASN A 160 -9.95 18.57 -10.79
N ALA A 161 -8.91 18.22 -11.55
CA ALA A 161 -8.99 17.96 -12.99
C ALA A 161 -9.58 16.58 -13.29
N SER A 162 -9.36 15.62 -12.39
CA SER A 162 -9.95 14.29 -12.44
C SER A 162 -10.31 13.83 -11.04
N THR A 163 -11.58 13.45 -10.85
CA THR A 163 -12.07 12.89 -9.59
C THR A 163 -12.78 11.57 -9.86
N GLN A 164 -12.50 10.59 -9.01
CA GLN A 164 -13.13 9.27 -9.03
C GLN A 164 -13.59 8.94 -7.62
N GLN A 165 -14.80 8.41 -7.49
CA GLN A 165 -15.35 7.95 -6.23
C GLN A 165 -15.97 6.57 -6.45
N ASN A 166 -15.28 5.53 -6.01
CA ASN A 166 -15.69 4.14 -6.19
C ASN A 166 -16.56 3.67 -5.01
N ASP A 167 -16.40 4.29 -3.84
CA ASP A 167 -17.23 4.04 -2.67
C ASP A 167 -17.25 5.28 -1.74
N MET A 168 -18.05 5.24 -0.68
CA MET A 168 -18.04 6.24 0.38
C MET A 168 -16.77 6.13 1.23
N ILE A 169 -16.11 7.29 1.42
CA ILE A 169 -15.02 7.46 2.38
C ILE A 169 -15.57 7.25 3.80
N ARG A 170 -14.90 6.43 4.60
CA ARG A 170 -15.30 6.09 5.97
C ARG A 170 -14.12 6.28 6.95
N PRO A 171 -14.40 6.52 8.26
CA PRO A 171 -13.35 6.55 9.28
C PRO A 171 -12.52 5.27 9.30
N GLY A 172 -11.20 5.37 9.36
CA GLY A 172 -10.30 4.21 9.28
C GLY A 172 -9.81 3.87 7.87
N ASP A 173 -10.42 4.43 6.81
CA ASP A 173 -9.80 4.39 5.48
C ASP A 173 -8.47 5.17 5.51
N ILE A 174 -7.54 4.81 4.62
CA ILE A 174 -6.20 5.41 4.56
C ILE A 174 -6.19 6.56 3.55
N LEU A 175 -5.76 7.74 3.96
CA LEU A 175 -5.62 8.93 3.12
C LEU A 175 -4.16 9.10 2.71
N THR A 176 -3.87 9.15 1.40
CA THR A 176 -2.56 9.57 0.90
C THR A 176 -2.64 10.94 0.23
N ILE A 177 -1.62 11.76 0.46
CA ILE A 177 -1.51 13.12 -0.09
C ILE A 177 -0.11 13.26 -0.69
N ARG A 178 -0.03 13.65 -1.97
CA ARG A 178 1.25 13.72 -2.69
C ARG A 178 1.34 14.98 -3.55
N ASN A 179 2.44 15.72 -3.38
CA ASN A 179 2.71 16.97 -4.08
C ASN A 179 1.52 17.96 -4.05
N ALA A 180 0.73 17.91 -2.99
CA ALA A 180 -0.56 18.58 -2.93
C ALA A 180 -0.43 20.01 -2.44
N ARG A 181 -1.17 20.92 -3.07
CA ARG A 181 -1.37 22.28 -2.59
C ARG A 181 -2.85 22.53 -2.42
N PHE A 182 -3.28 22.81 -1.20
CA PHE A 182 -4.65 23.20 -0.89
C PHE A 182 -4.70 24.71 -0.74
N GLN A 183 -5.62 25.36 -1.45
CA GLN A 183 -5.85 26.79 -1.35
C GLN A 183 -7.33 27.12 -1.37
N GLY A 184 -7.75 27.85 -0.35
CA GLY A 184 -9.14 28.24 -0.20
C GLY A 184 -9.32 29.36 0.80
N LYS A 185 -10.53 29.41 1.36
CA LYS A 185 -10.93 30.37 2.38
C LYS A 185 -11.43 29.61 3.60
N HIS A 186 -11.05 30.06 4.78
CA HIS A 186 -11.41 29.44 6.06
C HIS A 186 -12.10 30.44 7.00
N GLY A 187 -13.00 29.93 7.85
CA GLY A 187 -13.70 30.68 8.88
C GLY A 187 -14.73 31.70 8.37
N PRO A 188 -15.50 32.33 9.29
CA PRO A 188 -16.53 33.32 8.95
C PRO A 188 -15.98 34.55 8.24
N MET A 189 -14.72 34.93 8.51
CA MET A 189 -14.04 36.06 7.89
C MET A 189 -13.45 35.75 6.51
N HIS A 190 -13.65 34.55 5.97
CA HIS A 190 -13.14 34.13 4.66
C HIS A 190 -11.63 34.34 4.48
N ALA A 191 -10.86 34.15 5.55
CA ALA A 191 -9.40 34.27 5.53
C ALA A 191 -8.81 33.28 4.52
N LYS A 192 -7.97 33.78 3.59
CA LYS A 192 -7.31 32.94 2.60
C LYS A 192 -6.28 32.04 3.28
N TYR A 193 -6.18 30.79 2.83
CA TYR A 193 -5.13 29.88 3.25
C TYR A 193 -4.49 29.19 2.04
N SER A 194 -3.23 28.78 2.20
CA SER A 194 -2.49 27.97 1.25
C SER A 194 -1.59 27.04 2.04
N VAL A 195 -1.77 25.73 1.91
CA VAL A 195 -0.94 24.72 2.58
C VAL A 195 -0.41 23.71 1.57
N GLU A 196 0.86 23.34 1.70
CA GLU A 196 1.49 22.28 0.92
C GLU A 196 1.65 21.03 1.79
N VAL A 197 1.29 19.88 1.24
CA VAL A 197 1.33 18.57 1.93
C VAL A 197 1.78 17.51 0.93
N GLY A 198 2.50 16.49 1.39
CA GLY A 198 2.96 15.41 0.53
C GLY A 198 4.26 15.71 -0.23
N LYS A 199 5.17 16.49 0.39
CA LYS A 199 6.57 16.65 -0.01
C LYS A 199 7.47 16.55 1.24
N PRO A 200 7.88 15.35 1.68
CA PRO A 200 7.69 14.03 1.05
C PRO A 200 6.25 13.48 1.14
N ASP A 201 5.96 12.41 0.40
CA ASP A 201 4.65 11.72 0.38
C ASP A 201 4.10 11.55 1.81
N HIS A 202 2.83 11.93 2.01
CA HIS A 202 2.19 11.95 3.33
C HIS A 202 1.02 10.98 3.38
N VAL A 203 0.81 10.36 4.54
CA VAL A 203 -0.29 9.43 4.79
C VAL A 203 -0.94 9.70 6.14
N ALA A 204 -2.24 9.49 6.21
CA ALA A 204 -3.06 9.72 7.39
C ALA A 204 -4.21 8.70 7.45
N ILE A 205 -4.90 8.60 8.59
CA ILE A 205 -6.09 7.77 8.75
C ILE A 205 -7.32 8.66 8.75
N VAL A 206 -8.31 8.40 7.91
CA VAL A 206 -9.57 9.17 7.91
C VAL A 206 -10.22 9.09 9.29
N SER A 207 -10.57 10.22 9.86
CA SER A 207 -11.36 10.31 11.10
C SER A 207 -12.82 10.63 10.82
N GLU A 208 -13.09 11.44 9.78
CA GLU A 208 -14.42 11.91 9.43
C GLU A 208 -14.48 12.31 7.94
N TRP A 209 -15.63 12.12 7.31
CA TRP A 209 -15.92 12.58 5.95
C TRP A 209 -17.20 13.40 5.92
N ASP A 210 -17.10 14.68 5.53
CA ASP A 210 -18.23 15.55 5.24
C ASP A 210 -18.39 15.62 3.72
N GLY A 211 -19.27 14.78 3.18
CA GLY A 211 -19.52 14.68 1.73
C GLY A 211 -20.10 15.95 1.12
N THR A 212 -20.82 16.76 1.91
CA THR A 212 -21.42 18.03 1.47
C THR A 212 -20.35 19.10 1.31
N LYS A 213 -19.40 19.18 2.25
CA LYS A 213 -18.28 20.14 2.19
C LYS A 213 -17.06 19.61 1.43
N LYS A 214 -17.13 18.37 0.95
CA LYS A 214 -16.00 17.60 0.39
C LYS A 214 -14.77 17.72 1.29
N LYS A 215 -14.95 17.52 2.59
CA LYS A 215 -13.92 17.73 3.61
C LYS A 215 -13.61 16.43 4.34
N VAL A 216 -12.36 16.00 4.28
CA VAL A 216 -11.84 14.89 5.09
C VAL A 216 -11.19 15.47 6.33
N ARG A 217 -11.47 14.88 7.49
CA ARG A 217 -10.61 15.00 8.66
C ARG A 217 -9.79 13.72 8.79
N ALA A 218 -8.53 13.84 9.15
CA ALA A 218 -7.65 12.69 9.24
C ALA A 218 -6.67 12.80 10.40
N TRP A 219 -6.42 11.67 11.06
CA TRP A 219 -5.35 11.47 12.02
C TRP A 219 -4.02 11.41 11.30
N GLU A 220 -3.15 12.37 11.57
CA GLU A 220 -1.79 12.42 11.04
C GLU A 220 -0.76 12.53 12.17
N GLN A 221 0.47 12.11 11.87
CA GLN A 221 1.66 12.46 12.63
C GLN A 221 2.82 12.72 11.66
N GLY A 222 3.89 13.33 12.13
CA GLY A 222 5.16 13.48 11.40
C GLY A 222 5.25 14.64 10.40
N ARG A 223 4.15 15.36 10.12
CA ARG A 223 4.16 16.53 9.21
C ARG A 223 4.58 17.82 9.92
N GLU A 224 3.80 18.26 10.89
CA GLU A 224 4.08 19.46 11.71
C GLU A 224 4.51 19.11 13.14
N SER A 225 4.11 17.93 13.62
CA SER A 225 4.41 17.40 14.94
C SER A 225 4.54 15.89 14.83
N LYS A 226 5.43 15.29 15.62
CA LYS A 226 5.51 13.82 15.76
C LYS A 226 4.32 13.21 16.51
N LYS A 227 3.49 14.03 17.16
CA LYS A 227 2.31 13.57 17.89
C LYS A 227 1.13 13.37 16.95
N VAL A 228 0.35 12.33 17.20
CA VAL A 228 -0.90 12.04 16.48
C VAL A 228 -1.93 13.13 16.78
N LYS A 229 -2.39 13.81 15.73
CA LYS A 229 -3.42 14.87 15.79
C LYS A 229 -4.38 14.76 14.61
N VAL A 230 -5.56 15.38 14.73
CA VAL A 230 -6.53 15.44 13.64
C VAL A 230 -6.35 16.75 12.88
N GLU A 231 -6.14 16.64 11.57
CA GLU A 231 -6.16 17.77 10.64
C GLU A 231 -7.33 17.69 9.67
N SER A 232 -7.65 18.80 9.01
CA SER A 232 -8.77 18.90 8.06
C SER A 232 -8.29 19.31 6.68
N PHE A 233 -8.71 18.57 5.66
CA PHE A 233 -8.41 18.84 4.26
C PHE A 233 -9.72 18.98 3.47
N LYS A 234 -9.93 20.14 2.86
CA LYS A 234 -11.04 20.35 1.93
C LYS A 234 -10.59 19.97 0.53
N LEU A 235 -11.15 18.89 -0.02
CA LEU A 235 -10.70 18.29 -1.27
C LEU A 235 -10.95 19.20 -2.47
N ASP A 236 -12.03 19.99 -2.46
CA ASP A 236 -12.33 21.00 -3.49
C ASP A 236 -11.34 22.18 -3.50
N ASP A 237 -10.58 22.36 -2.42
CA ASP A 237 -9.53 23.38 -2.34
C ASP A 237 -8.20 22.86 -2.92
N LEU A 238 -8.12 21.60 -3.38
CA LEU A 238 -6.93 21.05 -4.04
C LEU A 238 -6.66 21.80 -5.36
N ARG A 239 -5.45 22.37 -5.48
CA ARG A 239 -5.01 23.13 -6.68
C ARG A 239 -3.94 22.43 -7.49
N SER A 240 -3.16 21.56 -6.86
CA SER A 240 -2.15 20.73 -7.52
C SER A 240 -1.93 19.45 -6.71
N GLY A 241 -1.28 18.46 -7.31
CA GLY A 241 -0.97 17.18 -6.68
C GLY A 241 -2.14 16.19 -6.68
N GLU A 242 -2.03 15.16 -5.87
CA GLU A 242 -3.06 14.13 -5.74
C GLU A 242 -3.44 13.87 -4.27
N VAL A 243 -4.71 13.52 -4.10
CA VAL A 243 -5.27 12.94 -2.89
C VAL A 243 -5.93 11.63 -3.25
N LYS A 244 -5.63 10.56 -2.52
CA LYS A 244 -6.32 9.27 -2.66
C LYS A 244 -6.77 8.76 -1.30
N VAL A 245 -7.88 8.03 -1.30
CA VAL A 245 -8.39 7.32 -0.13
C VAL A 245 -8.49 5.85 -0.48
N TRP A 246 -8.03 5.00 0.42
CA TRP A 246 -7.88 3.57 0.24
C TRP A 246 -8.62 2.80 1.33
N ARG A 247 -9.30 1.74 0.92
CA ARG A 247 -9.79 0.72 1.84
C ARG A 247 -8.71 -0.32 2.05
N VAL A 248 -8.40 -0.63 3.30
CA VAL A 248 -7.52 -1.76 3.63
C VAL A 248 -8.19 -3.05 3.16
N MET A 249 -7.41 -3.91 2.52
CA MET A 249 -7.89 -5.14 1.88
C MET A 249 -7.20 -6.35 2.51
N PRO A 250 -7.83 -7.55 2.50
CA PRO A 250 -7.15 -8.75 2.92
C PRO A 250 -6.17 -9.22 1.83
N ARG A 251 -5.21 -10.05 2.23
CA ARG A 251 -4.27 -10.74 1.33
C ARG A 251 -4.99 -11.59 0.27
N SER A 252 -6.14 -12.18 0.63
CA SER A 252 -6.97 -12.94 -0.30
C SER A 252 -7.55 -12.12 -1.46
N TRP A 253 -7.57 -10.78 -1.37
CA TRP A 253 -8.03 -9.92 -2.46
C TRP A 253 -7.11 -10.00 -3.69
N VAL A 254 -5.81 -10.24 -3.48
CA VAL A 254 -4.82 -10.50 -4.54
C VAL A 254 -4.51 -11.99 -4.69
N GLY A 255 -5.34 -12.87 -4.11
CA GLY A 255 -5.15 -14.32 -4.17
C GLY A 255 -4.08 -14.89 -3.24
N TRP A 256 -3.54 -14.09 -2.31
CA TRP A 256 -2.53 -14.56 -1.36
C TRP A 256 -3.16 -15.22 -0.13
N SER A 257 -2.47 -16.22 0.42
CA SER A 257 -2.81 -16.84 1.70
C SER A 257 -2.49 -15.90 2.87
N SER A 258 -3.16 -16.10 4.01
CA SER A 258 -2.78 -15.44 5.26
C SER A 258 -1.42 -15.96 5.72
N GLN A 259 -0.55 -15.08 6.23
CA GLN A 259 0.70 -15.52 6.87
C GLN A 259 0.38 -16.32 8.13
N SER A 260 1.08 -17.44 8.32
CA SER A 260 0.92 -18.34 9.48
C SER A 260 1.47 -17.70 10.76
#